data_AF-A0A7R8VY88-F1
#
_entry.id   AF-A0A7R8VY88-F1
#
_cell.length_a   1.000
_cell.length_b   1.000
_cell.length_c   1.000
_cell.angle_alpha   90.00
_cell.angle_beta   90.00
_cell.angle_gamma   90.00
#
_symmetry.space_group_name_H-M   'P 1'
#
loop_
_entity.id
_entity.type
_entity.pdbx_description
1 polymer ?
#
loop_
_entity_poly.entity_id
_entity_poly.type
_entity_poly.pdbx_seq_one_letter_code
_entity_poly.pdbx_strand_id
1 'polypeptide(L)'
;MARPLKLYTCPQESYPTQRLKDSPPAGKPQIVDDMAQMAAFVYDFYIQKVHAMKSAFYSTQKVWQKPGSHKVVEPQRFISHHPGADADTDSEEEHDRVKGEVEEDQVPADS
;
A
#
# COMPACT_ATOMS: atom_id res chain seq x y z
N MET A 1 -2.96 -6.55 50.98
CA MET A 1 -1.98 -6.05 49.98
C MET A 1 -2.14 -4.56 49.86
N ALA A 2 -1.08 -3.78 50.08
CA ALA A 2 -1.10 -2.33 49.93
C ALA A 2 -0.76 -1.96 48.48
N ARG A 3 -1.53 -1.04 47.89
CA ARG A 3 -1.21 -0.49 46.57
C ARG A 3 -0.13 0.59 46.70
N PRO A 4 0.76 0.75 45.71
CA PRO A 4 1.71 1.86 45.70
C PRO A 4 0.99 3.22 45.78
N LEU A 5 1.58 4.17 46.52
CA LEU A 5 1.10 5.55 46.60
C LEU A 5 1.57 6.41 45.42
N LYS A 6 2.64 5.97 44.75
CA LYS A 6 3.14 6.59 43.53
C LYS A 6 2.36 6.09 42.33
N LEU A 7 2.27 6.91 41.29
CA LEU A 7 1.56 6.56 40.08
C LEU A 7 2.47 5.76 39.13
N TYR A 8 1.97 4.62 38.66
CA TYR A 8 2.67 3.75 37.70
C TYR A 8 1.94 3.87 36.36
N THR A 9 2.60 4.44 35.36
CA THR A 9 2.05 4.61 34.00
C THR A 9 2.73 3.66 33.02
N CYS A 10 2.01 3.27 31.95
CA CYS A 10 2.54 2.42 30.88
C CYS A 10 2.36 3.12 29.53
N PRO A 11 3.22 4.08 29.16
CA PRO A 11 3.06 4.89 27.94
C PRO A 11 3.15 4.09 26.63
N GLN A 12 3.70 2.87 26.72
CA GLN A 12 3.88 1.95 25.61
C GLN A 12 2.58 1.20 25.26
N GLU A 13 1.61 1.16 26.17
CA GLU A 13 0.30 0.54 25.93
C GLU A 13 -0.65 1.58 25.33
N SER A 14 -1.15 1.30 24.13
CA SER A 14 -2.21 2.10 23.53
C SER A 14 -3.57 1.72 24.09
N TYR A 15 -4.50 2.68 24.05
CA TYR A 15 -5.91 2.40 24.26
C TYR A 15 -6.58 1.99 22.93
N PRO A 16 -7.50 1.01 22.92
CA PRO A 16 -7.80 0.09 24.01
C PRO A 16 -6.66 -0.91 24.25
N THR A 17 -6.45 -1.30 25.50
CA THR A 17 -5.45 -2.33 25.84
C THR A 17 -6.05 -3.73 25.68
N GLN A 18 -5.21 -4.69 25.31
CA GLN A 18 -5.55 -6.12 25.28
C GLN A 18 -5.06 -6.86 26.54
N ARG A 19 -4.35 -6.16 27.43
CA ARG A 19 -3.74 -6.75 28.61
C ARG A 19 -4.79 -7.14 29.65
N LEU A 20 -4.68 -8.35 30.19
CA LEU A 20 -5.50 -8.84 31.28
C LEU A 20 -5.09 -8.19 32.61
N LYS A 21 -6.04 -8.04 33.53
CA LYS A 21 -5.86 -7.36 34.83
C LYS A 21 -4.59 -7.79 35.58
N ASP A 22 -4.36 -9.09 35.69
CA ASP A 22 -3.27 -9.67 36.51
C ASP A 22 -2.02 -10.03 35.67
N SER A 23 -2.05 -9.76 34.37
CA SER A 23 -0.88 -9.96 33.50
C SER A 23 0.08 -8.77 33.58
N PRO A 24 1.40 -9.02 33.53
CA PRO A 24 2.39 -7.96 33.59
C PRO A 24 2.30 -7.06 32.34
N PRO A 25 2.59 -5.75 32.48
CA PRO A 25 2.64 -4.83 31.35
C PRO A 25 3.74 -5.22 30.36
N ALA A 26 3.51 -4.93 29.08
CA ALA A 26 4.45 -5.28 28.01
C ALA A 26 5.80 -4.54 28.15
N GLY A 27 5.80 -3.37 28.78
CA GLY A 27 6.97 -2.57 29.09
C GLY A 27 7.12 -2.28 30.58
N LYS A 28 8.30 -1.80 30.97
CA LYS A 28 8.53 -1.32 32.34
C LYS A 28 7.63 -0.11 32.62
N PRO A 29 6.81 -0.14 33.69
CA PRO A 29 6.03 1.02 34.08
C PRO A 29 6.94 2.19 34.45
N GLN A 30 6.57 3.37 33.99
CA GLN A 30 7.17 4.61 34.45
C GLN A 30 6.52 5.00 35.78
N ILE A 31 7.36 5.23 36.80
CA ILE A 31 6.89 5.67 38.11
C ILE A 31 6.99 7.19 38.14
N VAL A 32 5.88 7.84 38.50
CA VAL A 32 5.80 9.29 38.64
C VAL A 32 5.75 9.64 40.12
N ASP A 33 6.74 10.41 40.55
CA ASP A 33 6.96 10.79 41.95
C ASP A 33 6.13 12.00 42.36
N ASP A 34 5.97 12.98 41.47
CA ASP A 34 5.23 14.21 41.74
C ASP A 34 4.46 14.76 40.51
N MET A 35 3.67 15.80 40.76
CA MET A 35 2.85 16.42 39.72
C MET A 35 3.67 17.18 38.67
N ALA A 36 4.83 17.73 39.02
CA ALA A 36 5.68 18.46 38.07
C ALA A 36 6.29 17.50 37.04
N GLN A 37 6.73 16.32 37.51
CA GLN A 37 7.21 15.24 36.67
C GLN A 37 6.09 14.70 35.77
N MET A 38 4.85 14.58 36.27
CA MET A 38 3.71 14.21 35.43
C MET A 38 3.47 15.23 34.32
N ALA A 39 3.49 16.53 34.65
CA ALA A 39 3.24 17.59 33.68
C ALA A 39 4.31 17.62 32.58
N ALA A 40 5.59 17.51 32.96
CA ALA A 40 6.70 17.42 32.01
C ALA A 40 6.54 16.20 31.09
N PHE A 41 6.25 15.03 31.68
CA PHE A 41 6.03 13.80 30.93
C PHE A 41 4.89 13.93 29.91
N VAL A 42 3.72 14.46 30.30
CA VAL A 42 2.58 14.61 29.40
C VAL A 42 2.88 15.59 28.27
N TYR A 43 3.57 16.68 28.56
CA TYR A 43 4.00 17.64 27.56
C TYR A 43 4.91 16.99 26.51
N ASP A 44 5.99 16.34 26.95
CA ASP A 44 6.94 15.68 26.07
C ASP A 44 6.28 14.57 25.26
N PHE A 45 5.44 13.75 25.91
CA PHE A 45 4.71 12.66 25.27
C PHE A 45 3.76 13.19 24.19
N TYR A 46 3.06 14.29 24.43
CA TYR A 46 2.18 14.92 23.45
C TYR A 46 2.97 15.40 22.22
N ILE A 47 4.06 16.13 22.43
CA ILE A 47 4.91 16.61 21.33
C ILE A 47 5.42 15.44 20.49
N GLN A 48 5.93 14.37 21.12
CA GLN A 48 6.38 13.16 20.42
C GLN A 48 5.26 12.52 19.59
N LYS A 49 4.05 12.39 20.15
CA LYS A 49 2.89 11.83 19.42
C LYS A 49 2.52 12.69 18.22
N VAL A 50 2.48 14.01 18.35
CA VAL A 50 2.19 14.91 17.23
C VAL A 50 3.25 14.79 16.13
N HIS A 51 4.53 14.71 16.49
CA HIS A 51 5.61 14.48 15.53
C HIS A 51 5.46 13.15 14.79
N ALA A 52 5.16 12.06 15.52
CA ALA A 52 4.94 10.74 14.92
C ALA A 52 3.72 10.71 13.99
N MET A 53 2.63 11.41 14.35
CA MET A 53 1.46 11.53 13.49
C MET A 53 1.75 12.32 12.22
N LYS A 54 2.49 13.43 12.34
CA LYS A 54 2.91 14.23 11.18
C LYS A 54 3.79 13.41 10.24
N SER A 55 4.80 12.71 10.76
CA SER A 55 5.69 11.91 9.92
C SER A 55 4.94 10.79 9.19
N ALA A 56 4.05 10.07 9.89
CA ALA A 56 3.19 9.06 9.29
C ALA A 56 2.31 9.66 8.18
N PHE A 57 1.68 10.81 8.43
CA PHE A 57 0.87 11.51 7.44
C PHE A 57 1.66 11.90 6.19
N TYR A 58 2.80 12.58 6.33
CA TYR A 58 3.61 13.00 5.19
C TYR A 58 4.27 11.82 4.45
N SER A 59 4.57 10.71 5.13
CA SER A 59 5.10 9.51 4.48
C SER A 59 4.05 8.74 3.67
N THR A 60 2.77 8.83 4.05
CA THR A 60 1.67 8.08 3.43
C THR A 60 0.91 8.91 2.41
N GLN A 61 0.99 10.24 2.48
CA GLN A 61 0.54 11.08 1.37
C GLN A 61 1.39 10.77 0.14
N LYS A 62 0.74 10.15 -0.86
CA LYS A 62 1.25 10.08 -2.23
C LYS A 62 1.61 11.51 -2.62
N VAL A 63 2.91 11.80 -2.62
CA VAL A 63 3.45 13.05 -3.13
C VAL A 63 2.81 13.25 -4.49
N TRP A 64 2.06 14.34 -4.65
CA TRP A 64 1.45 14.67 -5.93
C TRP A 64 2.54 14.60 -7.00
N GLN A 65 2.39 13.65 -7.92
CA GLN A 65 3.28 13.58 -9.07
C GLN A 65 2.60 14.33 -10.21
N LYS A 66 3.39 15.15 -10.90
CA LYS A 66 2.93 15.85 -12.10
C LYS A 66 2.31 14.82 -13.06
N PRO A 67 1.07 15.02 -13.54
CA PRO A 67 0.47 14.16 -14.55
C PRO A 67 1.43 13.95 -15.72
N GLY A 68 1.69 12.68 -16.08
CA GLY A 68 2.64 12.30 -17.14
C GLY A 68 4.08 12.02 -16.70
N SER A 69 4.45 12.24 -15.43
CA SER A 69 5.80 11.90 -14.91
C SER A 69 5.93 10.45 -14.41
N HIS A 70 4.82 9.70 -14.35
CA HIS A 70 4.83 8.32 -13.88
C HIS A 70 5.31 7.40 -15.00
N LYS A 71 6.50 6.81 -14.83
CA LYS A 71 6.98 5.76 -15.74
C LYS A 71 6.10 4.53 -15.54
N VAL A 72 5.27 4.22 -16.53
CA VAL A 72 4.50 2.98 -16.55
C VAL A 72 5.52 1.85 -16.63
N VAL A 73 5.62 1.06 -15.57
CA VAL A 73 6.36 -0.21 -15.61
C VAL A 73 5.44 -1.20 -16.30
N GLU A 74 5.83 -1.63 -17.50
CA GLU A 74 5.07 -2.64 -18.21
C GLU A 74 5.07 -3.95 -17.39
N PRO A 75 3.89 -4.54 -17.15
CA PRO A 75 3.80 -5.82 -16.46
C PRO A 75 4.54 -6.90 -17.25
N GLN A 76 5.43 -7.67 -16.61
CA GLN A 76 6.14 -8.79 -17.25
C GLN A 76 5.21 -9.98 -17.60
N ARG A 77 3.95 -9.92 -17.21
CA ARG A 77 2.93 -10.95 -17.46
C ARG A 77 1.65 -10.29 -17.93
N PHE A 78 0.94 -10.94 -18.85
CA PHE A 78 -0.35 -10.48 -19.34
C PHE A 78 -1.32 -10.27 -18.17
N ILE A 79 -1.81 -9.03 -18.05
CA ILE A 79 -2.88 -8.65 -17.13
C ILE A 79 -3.97 -7.98 -17.95
N SER A 80 -5.23 -8.26 -17.62
CA SER A 80 -6.36 -7.60 -18.27
C SER A 80 -6.33 -6.10 -17.96
N HIS A 81 -6.48 -5.27 -19.01
CA HIS A 81 -6.42 -3.82 -18.88
C HIS A 81 -7.62 -3.22 -18.13
N HIS A 82 -8.71 -3.97 -18.04
CA HIS A 82 -9.94 -3.60 -17.35
C HIS A 82 -10.71 -4.89 -16.97
N PRO A 83 -11.50 -4.88 -15.88
CA PRO A 83 -12.34 -6.02 -15.54
C PRO A 83 -13.34 -6.28 -16.68
N GLY A 84 -13.20 -7.41 -17.37
CA GLY A 84 -14.01 -7.81 -18.53
C GLY A 84 -13.26 -7.94 -19.86
N ALA A 85 -11.98 -7.56 -19.94
CA ALA A 85 -11.19 -7.61 -21.19
C ALA A 85 -10.91 -9.03 -21.72
N ASP A 86 -11.14 -10.05 -20.90
CA ASP A 86 -10.97 -11.47 -21.18
C ASP A 86 -12.15 -12.09 -21.95
N ALA A 87 -13.21 -11.31 -22.21
CA ALA A 87 -14.40 -11.76 -22.94
C ALA A 87 -14.37 -11.47 -24.46
N ASP A 88 -13.44 -10.67 -24.97
CA ASP A 88 -13.34 -10.37 -26.41
C ASP A 88 -12.45 -11.41 -27.13
N THR A 89 -12.84 -12.68 -27.06
CA THR A 89 -12.40 -13.67 -28.06
C THR A 89 -13.34 -13.54 -29.26
N ASP A 90 -13.08 -12.55 -30.11
CA ASP A 90 -13.70 -12.44 -31.43
C ASP A 90 -12.97 -13.41 -32.38
N SER A 91 -13.51 -14.62 -32.51
CA SER A 91 -13.03 -15.63 -33.45
C SER A 91 -14.06 -15.80 -34.56
N GLU A 92 -14.21 -14.81 -35.43
CA GLU A 92 -14.86 -14.99 -36.74
C GLU A 92 -13.90 -15.72 -37.69
N GLU A 93 -13.95 -17.06 -37.67
CA GLU A 93 -13.29 -17.93 -38.65
C GLU A 93 -14.13 -17.99 -39.94
N GLU A 94 -14.06 -16.96 -40.79
CA GLU A 94 -14.52 -17.07 -42.19
C GLU A 94 -13.42 -17.73 -43.04
N HIS A 95 -13.51 -19.06 -43.18
CA HIS A 95 -12.64 -19.83 -44.07
C HIS A 95 -13.17 -19.76 -45.51
N ASP A 96 -12.77 -18.72 -46.23
CA ASP A 96 -13.14 -18.53 -47.64
C ASP A 96 -12.56 -19.64 -48.52
N ARG A 97 -13.42 -20.24 -49.36
CA ARG A 97 -13.11 -21.43 -50.15
C ARG A 97 -12.34 -21.02 -51.41
N VAL A 98 -11.07 -21.43 -51.46
CA VAL A 98 -10.20 -21.66 -52.64
C VAL A 98 -10.81 -21.27 -53.99
N LYS A 99 -10.33 -20.17 -54.58
CA LYS A 99 -10.38 -19.93 -56.02
C LYS A 99 -8.96 -19.99 -56.58
N GLY A 100 -8.59 -21.16 -57.07
CA GLY A 100 -7.41 -21.34 -57.91
C GLY A 100 -7.65 -20.81 -59.34
N GLU A 101 -6.54 -20.74 -60.07
CA GLU A 101 -6.38 -20.43 -61.51
C GLU A 101 -6.10 -18.94 -61.79
N VAL A 102 -4.85 -18.51 -61.62
CA VAL A 102 -3.71 -18.50 -62.57
C VAL A 102 -3.85 -17.46 -63.69
N GLU A 103 -3.02 -16.44 -63.53
CA GLU A 103 -2.79 -15.29 -64.39
C GLU A 103 -2.04 -15.74 -65.66
N GLU A 104 -2.67 -15.57 -66.83
CA GLU A 104 -2.04 -15.68 -68.13
C GLU A 104 -1.58 -14.27 -68.53
N ASP A 105 -0.26 -14.05 -68.62
CA ASP A 105 0.25 -13.07 -69.58
C ASP A 105 1.59 -13.52 -70.18
N GLN A 106 1.72 -13.20 -71.46
CA GLN A 106 2.60 -13.81 -72.46
C GLN A 106 3.95 -13.07 -72.60
N VAL A 107 5.02 -13.86 -72.75
CA VAL A 107 6.29 -13.71 -73.51
C VAL A 107 6.96 -12.32 -73.69
N PRO A 108 8.32 -12.28 -73.69
CA PRO A 108 8.96 -12.19 -75.02
C PRO A 108 10.23 -13.03 -75.24
N ALA A 109 10.34 -13.41 -76.51
CA ALA A 109 11.44 -13.67 -77.46
C ALA A 109 12.93 -13.80 -77.06
N ASP A 110 13.61 -14.51 -77.99
CA ASP A 110 15.05 -14.65 -78.31
C ASP A 110 15.86 -15.67 -77.50
N SER A 111 16.61 -16.63 -78.09
CA SER A 111 17.00 -16.95 -79.49
C SER A 111 17.26 -18.46 -79.62
#